data_AF-A0A9J7AXG3-F1
#
_entry.id   AF-A0A9J7AXG3-F1
#
_cell.length_a   1.000
_cell.length_b   1.000
_cell.length_c   1.000
_cell.angle_alpha   90.00
_cell.angle_beta   90.00
_cell.angle_gamma   90.00
#
_symmetry.space_group_name_H-M   'P 1'
#
loop_
_entity.id
_entity.type
_entity.pdbx_description
1 polymer ?
#
loop_
_entity_poly.entity_id
_entity_poly.type
_entity_poly.pdbx_seq_one_letter_code
_entity_poly.pdbx_strand_id
1 'polypeptide(L)'
;MTQRERLAFWVGLLAAFLLAVYVLKSVLVPFAAGMAIAYFLDPIVDRCERIGMSRTLGTAVVLLGFFLAGTGVLLLLIPLIQAQVVLLAETLPKYIERLSIMAEPLLDMARAWLGDGGADKLNLPAIATQAGKWILSFAGELLSGGAALANLVSLLVITPIVAFYLLRDWDHIVAAIDGWLPRAQANTIREQAGIIDSTLASFVRGQGTVCLILGGFYAVGLSLAGLDFGVIIGLFAGLISFVPFVGSIFGGALSIGLAALQFDSLTPIAIIAAIFVAGQAIEGNFLTPNLVGDAVGLHPVWVMFALLAGGALFGFLGVLIAVPVAAVIGVLVRFALSRYLASPLHLHGIPPADDETDGN
;
A
#
# COMPACT_ATOMS: atom_id res chain seq x y z
N MET A 1 -14.81 35.28 -23.88
CA MET A 1 -14.05 34.05 -24.20
C MET A 1 -14.92 33.14 -25.03
N THR A 2 -14.48 32.81 -26.24
CA THR A 2 -15.10 31.77 -27.06
C THR A 2 -14.95 30.40 -26.39
N GLN A 3 -15.80 29.41 -26.68
CA GLN A 3 -15.67 28.06 -26.10
C GLN A 3 -14.28 27.44 -26.34
N ARG A 4 -13.67 27.73 -27.49
CA ARG A 4 -12.31 27.30 -27.82
C ARG A 4 -11.24 27.94 -26.93
N GLU A 5 -11.35 29.24 -26.63
CA GLU A 5 -10.44 29.92 -25.70
C GLU A 5 -10.55 29.38 -24.28
N ARG A 6 -11.78 29.10 -23.82
CA ARG A 6 -11.98 28.45 -22.51
C ARG A 6 -11.33 27.07 -22.47
N LEU A 7 -11.54 26.27 -23.52
CA LEU A 7 -10.99 24.92 -23.58
C LEU A 7 -9.46 24.93 -23.64
N ALA A 8 -8.87 25.79 -24.46
CA ALA A 8 -7.42 25.97 -24.54
C ALA A 8 -6.82 26.46 -23.20
N PHE A 9 -7.49 27.39 -22.53
CA PHE A 9 -7.09 27.86 -21.20
C PHE A 9 -7.10 26.72 -20.17
N TRP A 10 -8.20 25.95 -20.09
CA TRP A 10 -8.30 24.83 -19.13
C TRP A 10 -7.32 23.71 -19.43
N VAL A 11 -7.08 23.39 -20.71
CA VAL A 11 -6.08 22.39 -21.11
C VAL A 11 -4.66 22.88 -20.78
N GLY A 12 -4.35 24.15 -21.04
CA GLY A 12 -3.06 24.74 -20.69
C GLY A 12 -2.82 24.78 -19.18
N LEU A 13 -3.85 25.15 -18.41
CA LEU A 13 -3.81 25.13 -16.94
C LEU A 13 -3.59 23.70 -16.41
N LEU A 14 -4.30 22.72 -16.97
CA LEU A 14 -4.14 21.32 -16.60
C LEU A 14 -2.72 20.82 -16.90
N ALA A 15 -2.18 21.13 -18.08
CA ALA A 15 -0.82 20.74 -18.46
C ALA A 15 0.23 21.37 -17.53
N ALA A 16 0.09 22.66 -17.21
CA ALA A 16 0.98 23.37 -16.28
C ALA A 16 0.89 22.77 -14.86
N PHE A 17 -0.31 22.44 -14.39
CA PHE A 17 -0.52 21.77 -13.11
C PHE A 17 0.14 20.39 -13.06
N LEU A 18 -0.05 19.56 -14.09
CA LEU A 18 0.58 18.23 -14.19
C LEU A 18 2.11 18.33 -14.23
N LEU A 19 2.66 19.31 -14.97
CA LEU A 19 4.09 19.57 -15.00
C LEU A 19 4.62 19.99 -13.63
N ALA A 20 3.92 20.87 -12.93
CA ALA A 20 4.27 21.28 -11.57
C ALA A 20 4.28 20.08 -10.62
N VAL A 21 3.24 19.25 -10.63
CA VAL A 21 3.17 18.02 -9.81
C VAL A 21 4.34 17.09 -10.13
N TYR A 22 4.69 16.91 -11.40
CA TYR A 22 5.81 16.05 -11.80
C TYR A 22 7.16 16.57 -11.28
N VAL A 23 7.40 17.89 -11.39
CA VAL A 23 8.65 18.53 -10.94
C VAL A 23 8.75 18.56 -9.41
N LEU A 24 7.64 18.84 -8.72
CA LEU A 24 7.59 18.95 -7.26
C LEU A 24 7.35 17.63 -6.53
N LYS A 25 7.25 16.50 -7.24
CA LYS A 25 6.84 15.21 -6.65
C LYS A 25 7.66 14.81 -5.42
N SER A 26 8.97 15.08 -5.40
CA SER A 26 9.86 14.74 -4.28
C SER A 26 9.57 15.55 -3.02
N VAL A 27 9.15 16.82 -3.19
CA VAL A 27 8.76 17.70 -2.08
C VAL A 27 7.34 17.39 -1.62
N LEU A 28 6.46 16.92 -2.52
CA LEU A 28 5.07 16.59 -2.19
C LEU A 28 4.93 15.32 -1.33
N VAL A 29 5.90 14.40 -1.35
CA VAL A 29 5.82 13.14 -0.58
C VAL A 29 5.56 13.35 0.91
N PRO A 30 6.37 14.10 1.68
CA PRO A 30 6.12 14.30 3.12
C PRO A 30 4.80 15.06 3.39
N PHE A 31 4.34 15.91 2.46
CA PHE A 31 3.05 16.59 2.59
C PHE A 31 1.88 15.63 2.37
N ALA A 32 1.94 14.79 1.34
CA ALA A 32 0.93 13.78 1.07
C ALA A 32 0.86 12.75 2.22
N ALA A 33 2.02 12.32 2.73
CA ALA A 33 2.08 11.46 3.91
C ALA A 33 1.48 12.14 5.14
N GLY A 34 1.79 13.42 5.38
CA GLY A 34 1.26 14.18 6.51
C GLY A 34 -0.26 14.36 6.41
N MET A 35 -0.78 14.60 5.20
CA MET A 35 -2.21 14.67 4.92
C MET A 35 -2.91 13.33 5.14
N ALA A 36 -2.32 12.22 4.68
CA ALA A 36 -2.86 10.89 4.92
C ALA A 36 -2.91 10.53 6.41
N ILE A 37 -1.85 10.88 7.16
CA ILE A 37 -1.81 10.69 8.62
C ILE A 37 -2.84 11.57 9.31
N ALA A 38 -2.93 12.86 8.95
CA ALA A 38 -3.93 13.77 9.50
C ALA A 38 -5.34 13.23 9.28
N TYR A 39 -5.67 12.86 8.04
CA TYR A 39 -6.95 12.25 7.68
C TYR A 39 -7.25 10.97 8.49
N PHE A 40 -6.25 10.10 8.67
CA PHE A 40 -6.40 8.86 9.44
C PHE A 40 -6.61 9.10 10.94
N LEU A 41 -5.96 10.13 11.51
CA LEU A 41 -5.98 10.43 12.94
C LEU A 41 -7.11 11.39 13.35
N ASP A 42 -7.72 12.12 12.41
CA ASP A 42 -8.80 13.07 12.65
C ASP A 42 -9.98 12.48 13.46
N PRO A 43 -10.50 11.28 13.14
CA PRO A 43 -11.57 10.67 13.95
C PRO A 43 -11.17 10.37 15.40
N ILE A 44 -9.86 10.22 15.68
CA ILE A 44 -9.33 10.01 17.03
C ILE A 44 -9.25 11.36 17.75
N VAL A 45 -8.83 12.42 17.07
CA VAL A 45 -8.83 13.79 17.61
C VAL A 45 -10.25 14.24 17.94
N ASP A 46 -11.22 14.00 17.07
CA ASP A 46 -12.64 14.31 17.33
C ASP A 46 -13.20 13.56 18.55
N ARG A 47 -12.69 12.36 18.84
CA ARG A 47 -13.04 11.63 20.07
C ARG A 47 -12.42 12.30 21.30
N CYS A 48 -11.17 12.76 21.21
CA CYS A 48 -10.53 13.54 22.28
C CYS A 48 -11.28 14.85 22.55
N GLU A 49 -11.73 15.55 21.51
CA GLU A 49 -12.53 16.78 21.64
C GLU A 49 -13.86 16.52 22.33
N ARG A 50 -14.54 15.43 21.97
CA ARG A 50 -15.80 15.01 22.63
C ARG A 50 -15.64 14.71 24.12
N ILE A 51 -14.43 14.40 24.59
CA ILE A 51 -14.11 14.15 26.00
C ILE A 51 -13.70 15.46 26.72
N GLY A 52 -13.65 16.59 26.01
CA GLY A 52 -13.40 17.93 26.57
C GLY A 52 -12.00 18.49 26.33
N MET A 53 -11.17 17.84 25.51
CA MET A 53 -9.85 18.39 25.13
C MET A 53 -10.00 19.48 24.07
N SER A 54 -9.18 20.54 24.12
CA SER A 54 -9.09 21.49 23.01
C SER A 54 -8.49 20.81 21.77
N ARG A 55 -8.91 21.20 20.56
CA ARG A 55 -8.43 20.66 19.28
C ARG A 55 -6.90 20.57 19.20
N THR A 56 -6.21 21.63 19.62
CA THR A 56 -4.74 21.68 19.62
C THR A 56 -4.12 20.66 20.56
N LEU A 57 -4.68 20.48 21.77
CA LEU A 57 -4.20 19.47 22.73
C LEU A 57 -4.52 18.06 22.25
N GLY A 58 -5.73 17.83 21.72
CA GLY A 58 -6.12 16.55 21.12
C GLY A 58 -5.18 16.17 19.99
N THR A 59 -4.92 17.10 19.06
CA THR A 59 -3.96 16.95 17.96
C THR A 59 -2.56 16.62 18.49
N ALA A 60 -2.04 17.39 19.45
CA ALA A 60 -0.70 17.17 20.00
C ALA A 60 -0.57 15.78 20.65
N VAL A 61 -1.53 15.38 21.46
CA VAL A 61 -1.52 14.09 22.18
C VAL A 61 -1.66 12.92 21.23
N VAL A 62 -2.61 12.97 20.29
CA VAL A 62 -2.84 11.89 19.32
C VAL A 62 -1.65 11.75 18.39
N LEU A 63 -1.11 12.86 17.87
CA LEU A 63 0.04 12.84 16.98
C LEU A 63 1.30 12.35 17.70
N LEU A 64 1.57 12.86 18.91
CA LEU A 64 2.70 12.41 19.72
C LEU A 64 2.56 10.92 20.05
N GLY A 65 1.36 10.47 20.45
CA GLY A 65 1.06 9.07 20.70
C GLY A 65 1.28 8.19 19.47
N PHE A 66 0.83 8.62 18.29
CA PHE A 66 1.02 7.92 17.02
C PHE A 66 2.51 7.78 16.67
N PHE A 67 3.29 8.86 16.72
CA PHE A 67 4.72 8.81 16.41
C PHE A 67 5.52 8.07 17.48
N LEU A 68 5.17 8.17 18.76
CA LEU A 68 5.79 7.38 19.83
C LEU A 68 5.48 5.89 19.68
N ALA A 69 4.23 5.52 19.39
CA ALA A 69 3.85 4.13 19.15
C ALA A 69 4.56 3.57 17.91
N GLY A 70 4.57 4.32 16.81
CA GLY A 70 5.30 3.95 15.59
C GLY A 70 6.80 3.80 15.83
N THR A 71 7.42 4.76 16.52
CA THR A 71 8.83 4.69 16.90
C THR A 71 9.10 3.50 17.82
N GLY A 72 8.24 3.23 18.80
CA GLY A 72 8.33 2.06 19.68
C GLY A 72 8.27 0.74 18.92
N VAL A 73 7.34 0.60 17.97
CA VAL A 73 7.26 -0.56 17.08
C VAL A 73 8.53 -0.69 16.25
N LEU A 74 9.05 0.40 15.68
CA LEU A 74 10.32 0.38 14.94
C LEU A 74 11.51 -0.02 15.83
N LEU A 75 11.59 0.48 17.06
CA LEU A 75 12.63 0.11 18.01
C LEU A 75 12.59 -1.37 18.41
N LEU A 76 11.43 -2.01 18.34
CA LEU A 76 11.28 -3.46 18.55
C LEU A 76 11.56 -4.27 17.27
N LEU A 77 11.13 -3.76 16.11
CA LEU A 77 11.32 -4.42 14.82
C LEU A 77 12.77 -4.36 14.34
N ILE A 78 13.47 -3.24 14.51
CA ILE A 78 14.86 -3.08 14.08
C ILE A 78 15.77 -4.19 14.65
N PRO A 79 15.85 -4.44 15.97
CA PRO A 79 16.69 -5.51 16.50
C PRO A 79 16.23 -6.90 16.06
N LEU A 80 14.92 -7.13 15.90
CA LEU A 80 14.39 -8.37 15.35
C LEU A 80 14.88 -8.59 13.91
N ILE A 81 14.81 -7.55 13.07
CA ILE A 81 15.32 -7.57 11.69
C ILE A 81 16.83 -7.78 11.68
N GLN A 82 17.58 -7.07 12.52
CA GLN A 82 19.04 -7.24 12.63
C GLN A 82 19.41 -8.69 13.00
N ALA A 83 18.75 -9.28 14.00
CA ALA A 83 19.01 -10.66 14.41
C ALA A 83 18.75 -11.65 13.26
N GLN A 84 17.69 -11.43 12.49
CA GLN A 84 17.31 -12.28 11.37
C GLN A 84 18.21 -12.07 10.16
N VAL A 85 18.70 -10.84 9.93
CA VAL A 85 19.71 -10.57 8.89
C VAL A 85 21.05 -11.19 9.23
N VAL A 86 21.47 -11.16 10.49
CA VAL A 86 22.67 -11.87 10.97
C VAL A 86 22.52 -13.38 10.79
N LEU A 87 21.40 -13.94 11.23
CA LEU A 87 21.08 -15.36 11.03
C LEU A 87 21.07 -15.74 9.54
N LEU A 88 20.55 -14.86 8.67
CA LEU A 88 20.58 -15.07 7.23
C LEU A 88 22.02 -15.11 6.73
N ALA A 89 22.86 -14.14 7.10
CA ALA A 89 24.26 -14.10 6.70
C ALA A 89 25.03 -15.36 7.14
N GLU A 90 24.74 -15.90 8.32
CA GLU A 90 25.35 -17.12 8.85
C GLU A 90 24.86 -18.40 8.13
N THR A 91 23.58 -18.46 7.78
CA THR A 91 22.96 -19.64 7.15
C THR A 91 23.01 -19.63 5.61
N LEU A 92 23.25 -18.47 5.01
CA LEU A 92 23.28 -18.29 3.56
C LEU A 92 24.27 -19.22 2.84
N PRO A 93 25.51 -19.45 3.32
CA PRO A 93 26.43 -20.39 2.68
C PRO A 93 25.84 -21.80 2.58
N LYS A 94 25.13 -22.26 3.62
CA LYS A 94 24.45 -23.57 3.64
C LYS A 94 23.32 -23.64 2.62
N TYR A 95 22.53 -22.57 2.49
CA TYR A 95 21.47 -22.50 1.48
C TYR A 95 22.01 -22.49 0.05
N ILE A 96 23.12 -21.79 -0.18
CA ILE A 96 23.85 -21.78 -1.46
C ILE A 96 24.37 -23.17 -1.81
N GLU A 97 25.00 -23.86 -0.87
CA GLU A 97 25.54 -25.20 -1.07
C GLU A 97 24.43 -26.17 -1.47
N ARG A 98 23.33 -26.17 -0.70
CA ARG A 98 22.18 -27.03 -0.99
C ARG A 98 21.50 -26.69 -2.31
N LEU A 99 21.36 -25.41 -2.65
CA LEU A 99 20.85 -25.00 -3.95
C LEU A 99 21.75 -25.51 -5.08
N SER A 100 23.07 -25.46 -4.90
CA SER A 100 24.04 -25.96 -5.89
C SER A 100 23.86 -27.47 -6.11
N ILE A 101 23.76 -28.25 -5.03
CA ILE A 101 23.50 -29.71 -5.10
C ILE A 101 22.17 -30.01 -5.80
N MET A 102 21.10 -29.27 -5.47
CA MET A 102 19.79 -29.47 -6.11
C MET A 102 19.78 -29.05 -7.58
N ALA A 103 20.63 -28.09 -7.96
CA ALA A 103 20.73 -27.57 -9.32
C ALA A 103 21.65 -28.42 -10.22
N GLU A 104 22.62 -29.17 -9.68
CA GLU A 104 23.53 -30.04 -10.43
C GLU A 104 22.83 -30.93 -11.47
N PRO A 105 21.80 -31.74 -11.14
CA PRO A 105 21.15 -32.60 -12.13
C PRO A 105 20.41 -31.80 -13.23
N LEU A 106 19.90 -30.62 -12.91
CA LEU A 106 19.28 -29.71 -13.88
C LEU A 106 20.35 -29.10 -14.82
N LEU A 107 21.51 -28.74 -14.27
CA LEU A 107 22.64 -28.19 -15.03
C LEU A 107 23.24 -29.25 -15.94
N ASP A 108 23.35 -30.49 -15.50
CA ASP A 108 23.85 -31.59 -16.33
C ASP A 108 22.88 -31.91 -17.48
N MET A 109 21.56 -31.85 -17.22
CA MET A 109 20.56 -31.95 -18.28
C MET A 109 20.63 -30.76 -19.26
N ALA A 110 20.87 -29.55 -18.76
CA ALA A 110 21.06 -28.37 -19.59
C ALA A 110 22.35 -28.43 -20.43
N ARG A 111 23.46 -28.92 -19.87
CA ARG A 111 24.74 -29.20 -20.56
C ARG A 111 24.53 -30.18 -21.70
N ALA A 112 23.78 -31.25 -21.45
CA ALA A 112 23.46 -32.26 -22.46
C ALA A 112 22.63 -31.69 -23.64
N TRP A 113 21.80 -30.67 -23.40
CA TRP A 113 20.94 -30.05 -24.41
C TRP A 113 21.58 -28.86 -25.15
N LEU A 114 22.36 -28.01 -24.45
CA LEU A 114 22.88 -26.75 -24.97
C LEU A 114 24.37 -26.81 -25.38
N GLY A 115 25.08 -27.89 -25.02
CA GLY A 115 26.52 -28.02 -25.18
C GLY A 115 27.33 -27.22 -24.14
N ASP A 116 28.60 -27.60 -23.95
CA ASP A 116 29.47 -27.09 -22.86
C ASP A 116 29.55 -25.54 -22.79
N GLY A 117 29.50 -24.85 -23.93
CA GLY A 117 29.60 -23.38 -23.99
C GLY A 117 28.40 -22.60 -23.46
N GLY A 118 27.23 -23.24 -23.27
CA GLY A 118 26.04 -22.62 -22.70
C GLY A 118 25.97 -22.71 -21.17
N ALA A 119 26.48 -23.80 -20.61
CA ALA A 119 26.38 -24.11 -19.19
C ALA A 119 27.46 -23.46 -18.33
N ASP A 120 28.67 -23.24 -18.87
CA ASP A 120 29.75 -22.53 -18.18
C ASP A 120 29.42 -21.06 -17.89
N LYS A 121 28.41 -20.50 -18.58
CA LYS A 121 27.89 -19.16 -18.30
C LYS A 121 27.05 -19.10 -17.03
N LEU A 122 26.51 -20.24 -16.56
CA LEU A 122 25.83 -20.38 -15.27
C LEU A 122 26.85 -20.81 -14.21
N ASN A 123 27.77 -19.91 -13.87
CA ASN A 123 28.66 -20.10 -12.75
C ASN A 123 27.88 -19.86 -11.43
N LEU A 124 27.10 -20.87 -11.01
CA LEU A 124 26.34 -20.83 -9.75
C LEU A 124 27.20 -20.40 -8.55
N PRO A 125 28.44 -20.88 -8.38
CA PRO A 125 29.34 -20.39 -7.34
C PRO A 125 29.58 -18.88 -7.40
N ALA A 126 29.74 -18.31 -8.61
CA ALA A 126 29.90 -16.86 -8.77
C ALA A 126 28.62 -16.09 -8.46
N ILE A 127 27.45 -16.59 -8.90
CA ILE A 127 26.14 -15.99 -8.59
C ILE A 127 25.90 -16.00 -7.07
N ALA A 128 26.19 -17.12 -6.43
CA ALA A 128 26.06 -17.31 -4.99
C ALA A 128 27.01 -16.38 -4.21
N THR A 129 28.25 -16.25 -4.64
CA THR A 129 29.23 -15.33 -4.04
C THR A 129 28.77 -13.87 -4.18
N GLN A 130 28.24 -13.50 -5.34
CA GLN A 130 27.72 -12.16 -5.59
C GLN A 130 26.46 -11.86 -4.75
N ALA A 131 25.55 -12.82 -4.66
CA ALA A 131 24.37 -12.74 -3.79
C ALA A 131 24.78 -12.60 -2.31
N GLY A 132 25.76 -13.37 -1.86
CA GLY A 132 26.34 -13.26 -0.52
C GLY A 132 26.93 -11.88 -0.26
N LYS A 133 27.73 -11.35 -1.17
CA LYS A 133 28.29 -9.99 -1.05
C LYS A 133 27.19 -8.93 -0.99
N TRP A 134 26.15 -9.04 -1.80
CA TRP A 134 25.02 -8.11 -1.80
C TRP A 134 24.23 -8.15 -0.48
N ILE A 135 23.98 -9.35 0.05
CA ILE A 135 23.31 -9.53 1.35
C ILE A 135 24.19 -8.96 2.48
N LEU A 136 25.50 -9.23 2.47
CA LEU A 136 26.42 -8.69 3.47
C LEU A 136 26.55 -7.16 3.39
N SER A 137 26.59 -6.57 2.19
CA SER A 137 26.61 -5.11 2.04
C SER A 137 25.29 -4.49 2.51
N PHE A 138 24.15 -5.09 2.17
CA PHE A 138 22.85 -4.65 2.64
C PHE A 138 22.74 -4.76 4.17
N ALA A 139 23.22 -5.85 4.77
CA ALA A 139 23.32 -6.02 6.21
C ALA A 139 24.20 -4.92 6.84
N GLY A 140 25.36 -4.64 6.24
CA GLY A 140 26.24 -3.56 6.67
C GLY A 140 25.61 -2.18 6.59
N GLU A 141 24.87 -1.88 5.52
CA GLU A 141 24.11 -0.64 5.36
C GLU A 141 22.98 -0.52 6.40
N LEU A 142 22.24 -1.60 6.63
CA LEU A 142 21.18 -1.65 7.64
C LEU A 142 21.71 -1.49 9.07
N LEU A 143 22.86 -2.09 9.38
CA LEU A 143 23.53 -2.01 10.67
C LEU A 143 24.21 -0.66 10.89
N SER A 144 24.80 -0.07 9.85
CA SER A 144 25.49 1.22 9.92
C SER A 144 24.52 2.39 10.07
N GLY A 145 23.25 2.22 9.67
CA GLY A 145 22.13 3.15 9.92
C GLY A 145 22.24 4.54 9.27
N GLY A 146 23.43 5.01 8.91
CA GLY A 146 23.72 6.43 8.67
C GLY A 146 23.04 7.04 7.46
N ALA A 147 22.93 6.32 6.34
CA ALA A 147 22.33 6.84 5.11
C ALA A 147 20.80 6.74 5.11
N ALA A 148 20.24 5.66 5.67
CA ALA A 148 18.79 5.47 5.79
C ALA A 148 18.17 6.42 6.84
N LEU A 149 18.89 6.69 7.93
CA LEU A 149 18.46 7.64 8.96
C LEU A 149 18.39 9.07 8.43
N ALA A 150 19.30 9.51 7.55
CA ALA A 150 19.27 10.87 7.01
C ALA A 150 18.00 11.18 6.20
N ASN A 151 17.56 10.23 5.34
CA ASN A 151 16.29 10.36 4.61
C ASN A 151 15.07 10.19 5.52
N LEU A 152 15.15 9.27 6.50
CA LEU A 152 14.10 9.11 7.50
C LEU A 152 13.93 10.34 8.37
N VAL A 153 14.98 11.07 8.71
CA VAL A 153 14.92 12.30 9.51
C VAL A 153 14.16 13.40 8.75
N SER A 154 14.41 13.57 7.46
CA SER A 154 13.62 14.54 6.66
C SER A 154 12.12 14.20 6.69
N LEU A 155 11.78 12.91 6.62
CA LEU A 155 10.40 12.45 6.63
C LEU A 155 9.79 12.50 8.05
N LEU A 156 10.55 12.16 9.08
CA LEU A 156 10.18 12.18 10.50
C LEU A 156 10.10 13.59 11.09
N VAL A 157 10.65 14.60 10.42
CA VAL A 157 10.51 15.99 10.86
C VAL A 157 9.39 16.67 10.09
N ILE A 158 9.43 16.66 8.76
CA ILE A 158 8.48 17.40 7.94
C ILE A 158 7.07 16.81 8.05
N THR A 159 6.94 15.47 7.99
CA THR A 159 5.63 14.81 8.01
C THR A 159 4.84 15.08 9.29
N PRO A 160 5.38 14.92 10.52
CA PRO A 160 4.64 15.27 11.73
C PRO A 160 4.28 16.75 11.81
N ILE A 161 5.15 17.65 11.33
CA ILE A 161 4.82 19.08 11.31
C ILE A 161 3.63 19.33 10.40
N VAL A 162 3.66 18.81 9.17
CA VAL A 162 2.56 18.95 8.22
C VAL A 162 1.28 18.31 8.77
N ALA A 163 1.38 17.09 9.30
CA ALA A 163 0.25 16.39 9.89
C ALA A 163 -0.32 17.17 11.09
N PHE A 164 0.50 17.75 11.95
CA PHE A 164 0.06 18.58 13.07
C PHE A 164 -0.76 19.78 12.60
N TYR A 165 -0.24 20.56 11.65
CA TYR A 165 -0.96 21.74 11.14
C TYR A 165 -2.25 21.34 10.42
N LEU A 166 -2.21 20.32 9.57
CA LEU A 166 -3.40 19.84 8.85
C LEU A 166 -4.46 19.30 9.80
N LEU A 167 -4.07 18.53 10.82
CA LEU A 167 -4.99 17.93 11.78
C LEU A 167 -5.60 19.00 12.71
N ARG A 168 -4.77 19.93 13.20
CA ARG A 168 -5.23 21.06 14.02
C ARG A 168 -6.22 21.93 13.27
N ASP A 169 -5.91 22.28 12.02
CA ASP A 169 -6.67 23.25 11.23
C ASP A 169 -7.69 22.59 10.30
N TRP A 170 -7.87 21.26 10.37
CA TRP A 170 -8.72 20.49 9.45
C TRP A 170 -10.12 21.07 9.30
N ASP A 171 -10.83 21.30 10.41
CA ASP A 171 -12.18 21.87 10.41
C ASP A 171 -12.24 23.26 9.77
N HIS A 172 -11.22 24.09 10.01
CA HIS A 172 -11.14 25.42 9.43
C HIS A 172 -10.89 25.36 7.92
N ILE A 173 -10.03 24.42 7.47
CA ILE A 173 -9.76 24.17 6.06
C ILE A 173 -11.04 23.68 5.36
N VAL A 174 -11.75 22.72 5.95
CA VAL A 174 -13.00 22.19 5.41
C VAL A 174 -14.08 23.27 5.36
N ALA A 175 -14.26 24.06 6.42
CA ALA A 175 -15.22 25.16 6.46
C ALA A 175 -14.91 26.27 5.44
N ALA A 176 -13.63 26.60 5.24
CA ALA A 176 -13.22 27.57 4.23
C ALA A 176 -13.52 27.07 2.81
N ILE A 177 -13.21 25.81 2.51
CA ILE A 177 -13.54 25.18 1.23
C ILE A 177 -15.07 25.15 1.02
N ASP A 178 -15.83 24.79 2.06
CA ASP A 178 -17.30 24.77 2.03
C ASP A 178 -17.88 26.16 1.71
N GLY A 179 -17.28 27.22 2.26
CA GLY A 179 -17.64 28.62 1.97
C GLY A 179 -17.36 29.07 0.54
N TRP A 180 -16.47 28.39 -0.19
CA TRP A 180 -16.16 28.69 -1.60
C TRP A 180 -17.07 27.94 -2.59
N LEU A 181 -17.91 27.03 -2.11
CA LEU A 181 -18.76 26.23 -2.98
C LEU A 181 -19.82 27.10 -3.68
N PRO A 182 -20.04 26.89 -4.99
CA PRO A 182 -21.18 27.48 -5.69
C PRO A 182 -22.50 27.06 -5.02
N ARG A 183 -23.30 28.04 -4.55
CA ARG A 183 -24.52 27.78 -3.76
C ARG A 183 -25.49 26.82 -4.42
N ALA A 184 -25.62 26.87 -5.74
CA ALA A 184 -26.53 26.00 -6.49
C ALA A 184 -26.10 24.52 -6.52
N GLN A 185 -24.80 24.24 -6.40
CA GLN A 185 -24.24 22.89 -6.44
C GLN A 185 -23.71 22.41 -5.09
N ALA A 186 -23.69 23.26 -4.06
CA ALA A 186 -23.08 22.98 -2.76
C ALA A 186 -23.57 21.67 -2.13
N ASN A 187 -24.89 21.40 -2.14
CA ASN A 187 -25.44 20.16 -1.60
C ASN A 187 -24.92 18.92 -2.34
N THR A 188 -24.88 18.98 -3.67
CA THR A 188 -24.35 17.88 -4.49
C THR A 188 -22.86 17.67 -4.24
N ILE A 189 -22.07 18.75 -4.10
CA ILE A 189 -20.64 18.62 -3.82
C ILE A 189 -20.41 18.00 -2.43
N ARG A 190 -21.16 18.43 -1.41
CA ARG A 190 -21.09 17.85 -0.05
C ARG A 190 -21.46 16.38 -0.03
N GLU A 191 -22.51 15.99 -0.76
CA GLU A 191 -22.92 14.60 -0.91
C GLU A 191 -21.79 13.75 -1.52
N GLN A 192 -21.19 14.20 -2.63
CA GLN A 192 -20.08 13.47 -3.25
C GLN A 192 -18.83 13.43 -2.35
N ALA A 193 -18.53 14.53 -1.65
CA ALA A 193 -17.43 14.58 -0.69
C ALA A 193 -17.64 13.59 0.47
N GLY A 194 -18.86 13.46 0.99
CA GLY A 194 -19.19 12.47 2.01
C GLY A 194 -19.09 11.02 1.55
N ILE A 195 -19.44 10.74 0.29
CA ILE A 195 -19.25 9.39 -0.31
C ILE A 195 -17.75 9.10 -0.46
N ILE A 196 -16.96 10.07 -0.92
CA ILE A 196 -15.50 9.93 -1.02
C ILE A 196 -14.90 9.68 0.37
N ASP A 197 -15.27 10.48 1.36
CA ASP A 197 -14.77 10.37 2.73
C ASP A 197 -15.07 9.00 3.32
N SER A 198 -16.34 8.57 3.30
CA SER A 198 -16.73 7.24 3.81
C SER A 198 -16.01 6.10 3.08
N THR A 199 -15.80 6.22 1.77
CA THR A 199 -15.05 5.25 0.95
C THR A 199 -13.58 5.16 1.39
N LEU A 200 -12.91 6.31 1.51
CA LEU A 200 -11.50 6.38 1.90
C LEU A 200 -11.30 5.91 3.34
N ALA A 201 -12.14 6.36 4.26
CA ALA A 201 -12.09 5.96 5.66
C ALA A 201 -12.29 4.45 5.83
N SER A 202 -13.26 3.85 5.11
CA SER A 202 -13.49 2.40 5.15
C SER A 202 -12.32 1.63 4.55
N PHE A 203 -11.77 2.08 3.41
CA PHE A 203 -10.65 1.41 2.78
C PHE A 203 -9.40 1.43 3.67
N VAL A 204 -8.99 2.59 4.19
CA VAL A 204 -7.76 2.72 4.98
C VAL A 204 -7.86 1.88 6.27
N ARG A 205 -9.00 1.95 6.98
CA ARG A 205 -9.20 1.19 8.22
C ARG A 205 -9.34 -0.31 7.95
N GLY A 206 -10.08 -0.68 6.91
CA GLY A 206 -10.27 -2.06 6.49
C GLY A 206 -8.95 -2.70 6.12
N GLN A 207 -8.23 -2.09 5.17
CA GLN A 207 -6.99 -2.63 4.63
C GLN A 207 -5.87 -2.64 5.67
N GLY A 208 -5.77 -1.61 6.53
CA GLY A 208 -4.84 -1.63 7.66
C GLY A 208 -5.10 -2.82 8.61
N THR A 209 -6.37 -3.11 8.89
CA THR A 209 -6.76 -4.26 9.73
C THR A 209 -6.44 -5.59 9.04
N VAL A 210 -6.70 -5.71 7.74
CA VAL A 210 -6.33 -6.88 6.92
C VAL A 210 -4.82 -7.16 7.00
N CYS A 211 -3.99 -6.12 6.81
CA CYS A 211 -2.53 -6.25 6.85
C CYS A 211 -2.04 -6.74 8.22
N LEU A 212 -2.61 -6.21 9.31
CA LEU A 212 -2.25 -6.62 10.67
C LEU A 212 -2.67 -8.07 10.96
N ILE A 213 -3.88 -8.47 10.54
CA ILE A 213 -4.37 -9.84 10.73
C ILE A 213 -3.52 -10.82 9.92
N LEU A 214 -3.28 -10.56 8.63
CA LEU A 214 -2.46 -11.43 7.79
C LEU A 214 -1.00 -11.47 8.24
N GLY A 215 -0.45 -10.33 8.67
CA GLY A 215 0.92 -10.27 9.21
C GLY A 215 1.07 -11.14 10.45
N GLY A 216 0.13 -11.05 11.39
CA GLY A 216 0.10 -11.93 12.56
C GLY A 216 -0.11 -13.39 12.18
N PHE A 217 -1.08 -13.68 11.31
CA PHE A 217 -1.41 -15.03 10.86
C PHE A 217 -0.21 -15.71 10.19
N TYR A 218 0.45 -15.05 9.25
CA TYR A 218 1.63 -15.60 8.58
C TYR A 218 2.83 -15.68 9.51
N ALA A 219 3.10 -14.65 10.32
CA ALA A 219 4.23 -14.69 11.25
C ALA A 219 4.11 -15.85 12.24
N VAL A 220 2.93 -16.07 12.81
CA VAL A 220 2.68 -17.20 13.72
C VAL A 220 2.69 -18.52 12.96
N GLY A 221 1.96 -18.62 11.85
CA GLY A 221 1.84 -19.86 11.07
C GLY A 221 3.19 -20.37 10.58
N LEU A 222 4.02 -19.50 10.00
CA LEU A 222 5.35 -19.87 9.50
C LEU A 222 6.32 -20.22 10.64
N SER A 223 6.25 -19.50 11.76
CA SER A 223 7.08 -19.80 12.93
C SER A 223 6.72 -21.15 13.56
N LEU A 224 5.43 -21.48 13.64
CA LEU A 224 4.96 -22.78 14.13
C LEU A 224 5.30 -23.91 13.16
N ALA A 225 5.35 -23.64 11.86
CA ALA A 225 5.82 -24.59 10.86
C ALA A 225 7.35 -24.82 10.91
N GLY A 226 8.07 -24.05 11.74
CA GLY A 226 9.52 -24.16 11.92
C GLY A 226 10.33 -23.54 10.78
N LEU A 227 9.72 -22.69 9.95
CA LEU A 227 10.44 -22.03 8.86
C LEU A 227 11.40 -20.97 9.42
N ASP A 228 12.66 -21.02 8.98
CA ASP A 228 13.64 -19.99 9.31
C ASP A 228 13.16 -18.63 8.81
N PHE A 229 13.40 -17.56 9.59
CA PHE A 229 12.91 -16.21 9.30
C PHE A 229 11.37 -16.07 9.22
N GLY A 230 10.60 -17.08 9.65
CA GLY A 230 9.14 -17.11 9.53
C GLY A 230 8.42 -15.89 10.08
N VAL A 231 8.87 -15.34 11.22
CA VAL A 231 8.32 -14.10 11.80
C VAL A 231 8.45 -12.93 10.83
N ILE A 232 9.65 -12.69 10.27
CA ILE A 232 9.89 -11.55 9.39
C ILE A 232 9.20 -11.74 8.06
N ILE A 233 9.31 -12.93 7.47
CA ILE A 233 8.65 -13.21 6.20
C ILE A 233 7.14 -13.03 6.35
N GLY A 234 6.56 -13.52 7.44
CA GLY A 234 5.13 -13.37 7.71
C GLY A 234 4.69 -11.93 7.97
N LEU A 235 5.42 -11.18 8.81
CA LEU A 235 5.14 -9.76 9.05
C LEU A 235 5.28 -8.94 7.77
N PHE A 236 6.32 -9.19 6.98
CA PHE A 236 6.55 -8.52 5.71
C PHE A 236 5.43 -8.86 4.72
N ALA A 237 5.11 -10.15 4.53
CA ALA A 237 4.02 -10.60 3.67
C ALA A 237 2.70 -9.94 4.03
N GLY A 238 2.34 -9.89 5.33
CA GLY A 238 1.13 -9.18 5.76
C GLY A 238 1.17 -7.67 5.53
N LEU A 239 2.32 -7.03 5.70
CA LEU A 239 2.49 -5.59 5.42
C LEU A 239 2.31 -5.28 3.92
N ILE A 240 2.92 -6.07 3.04
CA ILE A 240 2.82 -5.88 1.59
C ILE A 240 1.50 -6.41 1.00
N SER A 241 0.71 -7.18 1.77
CA SER A 241 -0.70 -7.49 1.47
C SER A 241 -1.61 -6.26 1.44
N PHE A 242 -1.09 -5.06 1.75
CA PHE A 242 -1.78 -3.82 1.41
C PHE A 242 -2.16 -3.78 -0.08
N VAL A 243 -1.32 -4.36 -0.93
CA VAL A 243 -1.65 -4.59 -2.34
C VAL A 243 -2.24 -5.99 -2.50
N PRO A 244 -3.45 -6.14 -3.09
CA PRO A 244 -4.10 -7.43 -3.25
C PRO A 244 -3.18 -8.47 -3.89
N PHE A 245 -3.16 -9.68 -3.34
CA PHE A 245 -2.36 -10.85 -3.78
C PHE A 245 -0.84 -10.71 -3.67
N VAL A 246 -0.29 -9.49 -3.53
CA VAL A 246 1.17 -9.28 -3.52
C VAL A 246 1.80 -9.97 -2.32
N GLY A 247 1.24 -9.78 -1.12
CA GLY A 247 1.81 -10.39 0.08
C GLY A 247 1.85 -11.90 0.08
N SER A 248 0.81 -12.56 -0.45
CA SER A 248 0.78 -14.02 -0.54
C SER A 248 1.61 -14.59 -1.68
N ILE A 249 1.67 -13.92 -2.83
CA ILE A 249 2.50 -14.36 -3.95
C ILE A 249 3.98 -14.24 -3.56
N PHE A 250 4.42 -13.05 -3.12
CA PHE A 250 5.83 -12.83 -2.79
C PHE A 250 6.23 -13.52 -1.49
N GLY A 251 5.40 -13.42 -0.44
CA GLY A 251 5.62 -14.13 0.81
C GLY A 251 5.61 -15.63 0.61
N GLY A 252 4.65 -16.16 -0.15
CA GLY A 252 4.52 -17.57 -0.44
C GLY A 252 5.68 -18.10 -1.26
N ALA A 253 6.06 -17.40 -2.34
CA ALA A 253 7.21 -17.78 -3.14
C ALA A 253 8.50 -17.81 -2.30
N LEU A 254 8.73 -16.78 -1.46
CA LEU A 254 9.89 -16.72 -0.59
C LEU A 254 9.88 -17.86 0.45
N SER A 255 8.76 -18.07 1.14
CA SER A 255 8.62 -19.11 2.16
C SER A 255 8.72 -20.51 1.61
N ILE A 256 8.08 -20.80 0.46
CA ILE A 256 8.12 -22.11 -0.19
C ILE A 256 9.53 -22.37 -0.74
N GLY A 257 10.15 -21.37 -1.37
CA GLY A 257 11.53 -21.47 -1.86
C GLY A 257 12.52 -21.74 -0.72
N LEU A 258 12.39 -21.02 0.39
CA LEU A 258 13.21 -21.25 1.58
C LEU A 258 12.93 -22.61 2.20
N ALA A 259 11.67 -23.04 2.29
CA ALA A 259 11.30 -24.35 2.81
C ALA A 259 11.93 -25.49 1.99
N ALA A 260 11.98 -25.36 0.66
CA ALA A 260 12.64 -26.33 -0.21
C ALA A 260 14.15 -26.44 0.04
N LEU A 261 14.78 -25.35 0.49
CA LEU A 261 16.19 -25.31 0.88
C LEU A 261 16.40 -25.65 2.37
N GLN A 262 15.38 -25.58 3.21
CA GLN A 262 15.50 -25.87 4.63
C GLN A 262 15.18 -27.34 4.96
N PHE A 263 14.15 -27.90 4.33
CA PHE A 263 13.61 -29.23 4.65
C PHE A 263 13.84 -30.26 3.54
N ASP A 264 14.19 -31.50 3.92
CA ASP A 264 14.36 -32.62 2.98
C ASP A 264 13.03 -33.30 2.60
N SER A 265 11.96 -33.03 3.36
CA SER A 265 10.64 -33.62 3.18
C SER A 265 9.69 -32.65 2.49
N LEU A 266 8.75 -33.18 1.71
CA LEU A 266 7.67 -32.39 1.10
C LEU A 266 6.62 -31.94 2.12
N THR A 267 6.55 -32.57 3.31
CA THR A 267 5.51 -32.27 4.30
C THR A 267 5.57 -30.83 4.81
N PRO A 268 6.72 -30.28 5.27
CA PRO A 268 6.80 -28.88 5.69
C PRO A 268 6.50 -27.89 4.56
N ILE A 269 6.92 -28.20 3.33
CA ILE A 269 6.65 -27.39 2.14
C ILE A 269 5.14 -27.33 1.88
N ALA A 270 4.46 -28.48 1.95
CA ALA A 270 3.01 -28.57 1.79
C ALA A 270 2.26 -27.82 2.90
N ILE A 271 2.74 -27.89 4.16
CA ILE A 271 2.17 -27.13 5.29
C ILE A 271 2.31 -25.63 5.04
N ILE A 272 3.47 -25.16 4.61
CA ILE A 272 3.71 -23.73 4.32
C ILE A 272 2.85 -23.26 3.14
N ALA A 273 2.75 -24.04 2.07
CA ALA A 273 1.85 -23.75 0.96
C ALA A 273 0.38 -23.68 1.45
N ALA A 274 -0.03 -24.61 2.31
CA ALA A 274 -1.36 -24.62 2.91
C ALA A 274 -1.62 -23.38 3.79
N ILE A 275 -0.62 -22.88 4.53
CA ILE A 275 -0.72 -21.63 5.29
C ILE A 275 -1.02 -20.45 4.36
N PHE A 276 -0.31 -20.33 3.23
CA PHE A 276 -0.57 -19.25 2.27
C PHE A 276 -1.93 -19.37 1.59
N VAL A 277 -2.33 -20.58 1.20
CA VAL A 277 -3.67 -20.85 0.65
C VAL A 277 -4.76 -20.52 1.67
N ALA A 278 -4.59 -20.92 2.93
CA ALA A 278 -5.53 -20.58 4.01
C ALA A 278 -5.59 -19.07 4.25
N GLY A 279 -4.44 -18.39 4.30
CA GLY A 279 -4.39 -16.94 4.44
C GLY A 279 -5.08 -16.22 3.28
N GLN A 280 -4.92 -16.70 2.05
CA GLN A 280 -5.63 -16.17 0.88
C GLN A 280 -7.14 -16.42 0.92
N ALA A 281 -7.55 -17.61 1.36
CA ALA A 281 -8.97 -17.91 1.55
C ALA A 281 -9.59 -17.03 2.64
N ILE A 282 -8.85 -16.79 3.74
CA ILE A 282 -9.25 -15.90 4.82
C ILE A 282 -9.35 -14.46 4.31
N GLU A 283 -8.34 -13.97 3.58
CA GLU A 283 -8.32 -12.65 2.97
C GLU A 283 -9.53 -12.45 2.04
N GLY A 284 -9.63 -13.27 1.00
CA GLY A 284 -10.62 -13.07 -0.07
C GLY A 284 -12.06 -13.34 0.35
N ASN A 285 -12.31 -14.30 1.23
CA ASN A 285 -13.68 -14.70 1.59
C ASN A 285 -14.21 -14.07 2.89
N PHE A 286 -13.33 -13.63 3.79
CA PHE A 286 -13.75 -13.12 5.10
C PHE A 286 -13.22 -11.72 5.39
N LEU A 287 -11.91 -11.48 5.26
CA LEU A 287 -11.34 -10.19 5.68
C LEU A 287 -11.70 -9.07 4.70
N THR A 288 -11.45 -9.24 3.41
CA THR A 288 -11.75 -8.21 2.42
C THR A 288 -13.23 -7.86 2.38
N PRO A 289 -14.19 -8.81 2.33
CA PRO A 289 -15.61 -8.48 2.32
C PRO A 289 -16.10 -7.81 3.61
N ASN A 290 -15.60 -8.24 4.78
CA ASN A 290 -16.09 -7.71 6.06
C ASN A 290 -15.41 -6.42 6.51
N LEU A 291 -14.15 -6.20 6.12
CA LEU A 291 -13.33 -5.08 6.60
C LEU A 291 -13.20 -3.97 5.54
N VAL A 292 -13.04 -4.35 4.26
CA VAL A 292 -12.87 -3.40 3.15
C VAL A 292 -14.18 -3.21 2.39
N GLY A 293 -14.98 -4.28 2.26
CA GLY A 293 -16.32 -4.31 1.68
C GLY A 293 -16.42 -3.77 0.25
N ASP A 294 -17.65 -3.46 -0.15
CA ASP A 294 -17.98 -2.79 -1.42
C ASP A 294 -17.55 -1.31 -1.46
N ALA A 295 -16.91 -0.79 -0.40
CA ALA A 295 -16.62 0.63 -0.26
C ALA A 295 -15.90 1.21 -1.48
N VAL A 296 -14.97 0.44 -2.07
CA VAL A 296 -14.25 0.87 -3.27
C VAL A 296 -15.11 0.70 -4.54
N GLY A 297 -15.95 -0.33 -4.60
CA GLY A 297 -16.90 -0.56 -5.70
C GLY A 297 -16.26 -0.59 -7.09
N LEU A 298 -14.99 -1.00 -7.17
CA LEU A 298 -14.23 -1.08 -8.42
C LEU A 298 -14.14 -2.53 -8.88
N HIS A 299 -14.29 -2.73 -10.19
CA HIS A 299 -13.98 -4.01 -10.81
C HIS A 299 -12.48 -4.34 -10.61
N PRO A 300 -12.09 -5.61 -10.37
CA PRO A 300 -10.69 -5.99 -10.13
C PRO A 300 -9.70 -5.49 -11.20
N VAL A 301 -10.13 -5.45 -12.47
CA VAL A 301 -9.32 -4.92 -13.57
C VAL A 301 -8.97 -3.44 -13.39
N TRP A 302 -9.88 -2.62 -12.86
CA TRP A 302 -9.60 -1.21 -12.57
C TRP A 302 -8.61 -1.06 -11.41
N VAL A 303 -8.71 -1.92 -10.40
CA VAL A 303 -7.74 -1.96 -9.30
C VAL A 303 -6.35 -2.32 -9.83
N MET A 304 -6.24 -3.38 -10.64
CA MET A 304 -4.98 -3.78 -11.28
C MET A 304 -4.40 -2.66 -12.15
N PHE A 305 -5.23 -2.03 -12.99
CA PHE A 305 -4.80 -0.90 -13.81
C PHE A 305 -4.29 0.26 -12.95
N ALA A 306 -5.01 0.62 -11.90
CA ALA A 306 -4.59 1.69 -10.99
C ALA A 306 -3.26 1.39 -10.32
N LEU A 307 -3.03 0.15 -9.87
CA LEU A 307 -1.76 -0.27 -9.28
C LEU A 307 -0.60 -0.17 -10.28
N LEU A 308 -0.79 -0.65 -11.51
CA LEU A 308 0.22 -0.58 -12.57
C LEU A 308 0.51 0.87 -12.98
N ALA A 309 -0.53 1.68 -13.18
CA ALA A 309 -0.40 3.09 -13.54
C ALA A 309 0.25 3.90 -12.41
N GLY A 310 -0.19 3.71 -11.17
CA GLY A 310 0.39 4.35 -9.99
C GLY A 310 1.87 3.97 -9.83
N GLY A 311 2.19 2.68 -9.95
CA GLY A 311 3.56 2.17 -9.92
C GLY A 311 4.45 2.79 -11.00
N ALA A 312 3.96 2.91 -12.23
CA ALA A 312 4.71 3.53 -13.32
C ALA A 312 4.95 5.05 -13.13
N LEU A 313 3.97 5.78 -12.57
CA LEU A 313 4.04 7.24 -12.43
C LEU A 313 4.81 7.70 -11.18
N PHE A 314 4.57 7.03 -10.05
CA PHE A 314 5.05 7.47 -8.73
C PHE A 314 5.79 6.36 -7.96
N GLY A 315 6.12 5.23 -8.60
CA GLY A 315 6.83 4.12 -7.96
C GLY A 315 6.01 3.49 -6.84
N PHE A 316 6.69 3.03 -5.78
CA PHE A 316 6.05 2.38 -4.64
C PHE A 316 4.94 3.23 -3.99
N LEU A 317 5.16 4.55 -3.85
CA LEU A 317 4.15 5.45 -3.29
C LEU A 317 2.89 5.46 -4.16
N GLY A 318 3.04 5.43 -5.48
CA GLY A 318 1.93 5.35 -6.42
C GLY A 318 1.11 4.08 -6.27
N VAL A 319 1.76 2.94 -6.04
CA VAL A 319 1.07 1.67 -5.74
C VAL A 319 0.28 1.76 -4.44
N LEU A 320 0.84 2.39 -3.40
CA LEU A 320 0.20 2.55 -2.09
C LEU A 320 -1.07 3.42 -2.17
N ILE A 321 -1.05 4.50 -2.95
CA ILE A 321 -2.20 5.41 -3.07
C ILE A 321 -3.13 5.08 -4.25
N ALA A 322 -2.75 4.13 -5.11
CA ALA A 322 -3.48 3.81 -6.33
C ALA A 322 -4.95 3.45 -6.07
N VAL A 323 -5.21 2.56 -5.10
CA VAL A 323 -6.57 2.10 -4.82
C VAL A 323 -7.44 3.21 -4.22
N PRO A 324 -7.00 3.99 -3.21
CA PRO A 324 -7.70 5.19 -2.76
C PRO A 324 -8.03 6.16 -3.89
N VAL A 325 -7.05 6.49 -4.74
CA VAL A 325 -7.24 7.43 -5.85
C VAL A 325 -8.23 6.87 -6.87
N ALA A 326 -8.12 5.58 -7.20
CA ALA A 326 -9.06 4.92 -8.11
C ALA A 326 -10.48 4.90 -7.53
N ALA A 327 -10.63 4.74 -6.22
CA ALA A 327 -11.93 4.78 -5.55
C ALA A 327 -12.58 6.17 -5.69
N VAL A 328 -11.81 7.24 -5.44
CA VAL A 328 -12.24 8.63 -5.65
C VAL A 328 -12.67 8.87 -7.10
N ILE A 329 -11.84 8.44 -8.06
CA ILE A 329 -12.17 8.54 -9.48
C ILE A 329 -13.47 7.76 -9.79
N GLY A 330 -13.62 6.56 -9.23
CA GLY A 330 -14.82 5.74 -9.39
C GLY A 330 -16.09 6.44 -8.91
N VAL A 331 -16.05 7.10 -7.74
CA VAL A 331 -17.17 7.91 -7.22
C VAL A 331 -17.51 9.05 -8.20
N LEU A 332 -16.51 9.82 -8.62
CA LEU A 332 -16.71 10.96 -9.52
C LEU A 332 -17.21 10.53 -10.90
N VAL A 333 -16.71 9.43 -11.45
CA VAL A 333 -17.13 8.89 -12.76
C VAL A 333 -18.57 8.38 -12.69
N ARG A 334 -18.96 7.64 -11.63
CA ARG A 334 -20.35 7.21 -11.43
C ARG A 334 -21.30 8.39 -11.34
N PHE A 335 -20.91 9.43 -10.60
CA PHE A 335 -21.67 10.68 -10.53
C PHE A 335 -21.76 11.42 -11.87
N ALA A 336 -20.65 11.52 -12.61
CA ALA A 336 -20.65 12.17 -13.92
C ALA A 336 -21.53 11.41 -14.93
N LEU A 337 -21.49 10.07 -14.88
CA LEU A 337 -22.31 9.22 -15.74
C LEU A 337 -23.80 9.34 -15.38
N SER A 338 -24.17 9.33 -14.10
CA SER A 338 -25.57 9.51 -13.70
C SER A 338 -26.12 10.87 -14.14
N ARG A 339 -25.32 11.93 -14.03
CA ARG A 339 -25.66 13.26 -14.55
C ARG A 339 -25.76 13.30 -16.07
N TYR A 340 -24.90 12.58 -16.78
CA TYR A 340 -24.97 12.48 -18.25
C TYR A 340 -26.22 11.75 -18.71
N LEU A 341 -26.53 10.60 -18.11
CA LEU A 341 -27.71 9.80 -18.46
C LEU A 341 -29.02 10.53 -18.16
N ALA A 342 -29.07 11.34 -17.10
CA ALA A 342 -30.20 12.21 -16.77
C ALA A 342 -30.23 13.50 -17.61
N SER A 343 -29.23 13.77 -18.45
CA SER A 343 -29.16 15.02 -19.20
C SER A 343 -30.03 14.99 -20.46
N PRO A 344 -30.55 16.15 -20.90
CA PRO A 344 -31.28 16.26 -22.16
C PRO A 344 -30.48 15.80 -23.38
N LEU A 345 -29.14 15.83 -23.29
CA LEU A 345 -28.22 15.37 -24.32
C LEU A 345 -28.32 13.86 -24.55
N HIS A 346 -28.55 13.09 -23.49
CA HIS A 346 -28.73 11.64 -23.57
C HIS A 346 -30.19 11.27 -23.86
N LEU A 347 -31.13 11.97 -23.22
CA LEU A 347 -32.57 11.70 -23.37
C LEU A 347 -33.16 12.22 -24.69
N HIS A 348 -32.35 12.79 -25.60
CA HIS A 348 -32.81 13.36 -26.87
C HIS A 348 -33.97 14.35 -26.73
N GLY A 349 -34.03 15.10 -25.63
CA GLY A 349 -35.12 16.04 -25.34
C GLY A 349 -36.39 15.42 -24.74
N ILE A 350 -36.42 14.12 -24.45
CA ILE A 350 -37.48 13.49 -23.66
C ILE A 350 -37.22 13.84 -22.17
N PRO A 351 -38.20 14.37 -21.42
CA PRO A 351 -38.02 14.61 -19.98
C PRO A 351 -37.65 13.28 -19.27
N PRO A 352 -36.78 13.31 -18.25
CA PRO A 352 -36.65 12.15 -17.38
C PRO A 352 -38.04 11.79 -16.85
N ALA A 353 -38.38 10.49 -16.83
CA ALA A 353 -39.62 10.06 -16.19
C ALA A 353 -39.59 10.56 -14.75
N ASP A 354 -40.51 11.46 -14.39
CA ASP A 354 -40.68 11.86 -13.01
C ASP A 354 -40.93 10.58 -12.22
N ASP A 355 -40.10 10.30 -11.20
CA ASP A 355 -40.40 9.27 -10.23
C ASP A 355 -41.78 9.63 -9.65
N GLU A 356 -42.82 8.95 -10.13
CA GLU A 356 -44.13 8.93 -9.50
C GLU A 356 -43.87 8.44 -8.08
N THR A 357 -43.75 9.39 -7.17
CA THR A 357 -43.96 9.16 -5.76
C THR A 357 -45.38 8.60 -5.66
N ASP A 358 -45.48 7.28 -5.64
CA ASP A 358 -46.67 6.56 -5.22
C ASP A 358 -47.00 7.04 -3.81
N GLY A 359 -47.92 7.98 -3.75
CA GLY A 359 -48.74 8.20 -2.58
C GLY A 359 -49.63 6.98 -2.41
N ASN A 360 -49.25 6.09 -1.49
CA ASN A 360 -50.19 5.50 -0.53
C ASN A 360 -49.46 4.90 0.67
#